data_AF-A0A6N7IDI1-F1
#
_entry.id   AF-A0A6N7IDI1-F1
#
_cell.length_a   1.000
_cell.length_b   1.000
_cell.length_c   1.000
_cell.angle_alpha   90.00
_cell.angle_beta   90.00
_cell.angle_gamma   90.00
#
_symmetry.space_group_name_H-M   'P 1'
#
loop_
_entity.id
_entity.type
_entity.pdbx_description
1 polymer ?
#
loop_
_entity_poly.entity_id
_entity_poly.type
_entity_poly.pdbx_seq_one_letter_code
_entity_poly.pdbx_strand_id
1 'polypeptide(L)'
;MSSPREEPMIDIARGDPVRSRQLRAALKTLRDRSNDREFRRLVDDVLAGRRALRDVARTQTFDRVVTPLAHVRRGTRAAAPPG
;
A
#
# COMPACT_ATOMS: atom_id res chain seq x y z
N MET A 1 6.71 22.36 30.04
CA MET A 1 5.60 21.68 29.34
C MET A 1 6.24 20.74 28.32
N SER A 2 6.31 19.45 28.62
CA SER A 2 6.91 18.46 27.71
C SER A 2 5.91 18.19 26.58
N SER A 3 6.19 18.68 25.38
CA SER A 3 5.38 18.43 24.19
C SER A 3 5.20 16.92 23.99
N PRO A 4 3.99 16.45 23.61
CA PRO A 4 3.77 15.04 23.35
C PRO A 4 4.74 14.65 22.24
N ARG A 5 5.54 13.63 22.49
CA ARG A 5 6.45 13.07 21.48
C ARG A 5 5.57 12.66 20.31
N GLU A 6 5.53 13.49 19.27
CA GLU A 6 5.04 13.10 17.96
C GLU A 6 5.91 11.91 17.58
N GLU A 7 5.35 10.69 17.67
CA GLU A 7 5.96 9.53 17.05
C GLU A 7 6.34 9.98 15.63
N PRO A 8 7.61 9.83 15.20
CA PRO A 8 8.05 10.27 13.89
C PRO A 8 7.20 9.54 12.86
N MET A 9 6.12 10.19 12.45
CA MET A 9 5.13 9.60 11.59
C MET A 9 5.67 9.80 10.21
N ILE A 10 6.05 8.68 9.60
CA ILE A 10 6.61 8.69 8.26
C ILE A 10 5.61 9.37 7.36
N ASP A 11 6.05 10.45 6.73
CA ASP A 11 5.21 11.22 5.86
C ASP A 11 5.06 10.49 4.52
N ILE A 12 4.17 9.49 4.53
CA ILE A 12 3.85 8.70 3.34
C ILE A 12 2.90 9.49 2.42
N ALA A 13 2.09 10.40 2.99
CA ALA A 13 1.00 11.11 2.30
C ALA A 13 1.20 12.63 2.12
N ARG A 14 2.42 13.14 2.29
CA ARG A 14 2.80 14.55 2.12
C ARG A 14 2.05 15.51 3.08
N GLY A 15 2.18 15.28 4.38
CA GLY A 15 1.74 16.18 5.45
C GLY A 15 0.35 15.90 6.01
N ASP A 16 -0.36 14.89 5.49
CA ASP A 16 -1.65 14.46 6.06
C ASP A 16 -1.44 13.27 7.02
N PRO A 17 -1.54 13.49 8.35
CA PRO A 17 -1.32 12.46 9.36
C PRO A 17 -2.38 11.35 9.34
N VAL A 18 -3.63 11.68 9.01
CA VAL A 18 -4.74 10.72 8.96
C VAL A 18 -4.57 9.79 7.77
N ARG A 19 -4.26 10.36 6.60
CA ARG A 19 -3.98 9.56 5.39
C ARG A 19 -2.73 8.72 5.55
N SER A 20 -1.70 9.23 6.22
CA SER A 20 -0.48 8.46 6.51
C SER A 20 -0.77 7.23 7.37
N ARG A 21 -1.64 7.36 8.40
CA ARG A 21 -2.08 6.22 9.22
C ARG A 21 -2.88 5.19 8.43
N GLN A 22 -3.86 5.65 7.65
CA GLN A 22 -4.69 4.77 6.81
C GLN A 22 -3.85 4.01 5.78
N LEU A 23 -2.92 4.71 5.12
CA LEU A 23 -2.02 4.14 4.14
C LEU A 23 -1.06 3.12 4.77
N ARG A 24 -0.53 3.41 5.96
CA ARG A 24 0.29 2.46 6.74
C ARG A 24 -0.48 1.18 7.06
N ALA A 25 -1.75 1.28 7.47
CA ALA A 25 -2.60 0.12 7.76
C ALA A 25 -2.88 -0.72 6.51
N ALA A 26 -3.14 -0.06 5.37
CA ALA A 26 -3.33 -0.73 4.08
C ALA A 26 -2.06 -1.49 3.65
N LEU A 27 -0.89 -0.86 3.75
CA LEU A 27 0.40 -1.48 3.43
C LEU A 27 0.69 -2.71 4.29
N LYS A 28 0.43 -2.64 5.60
CA LYS A 28 0.54 -3.80 6.50
C LYS A 28 -0.35 -4.95 6.04
N THR A 29 -1.62 -4.66 5.73
CA THR A 29 -2.56 -5.67 5.23
C THR A 29 -2.07 -6.34 3.94
N LEU A 30 -1.53 -5.57 3.00
CA LEU A 30 -1.00 -6.10 1.75
C LEU A 30 0.24 -6.98 1.98
N ARG A 31 1.15 -6.55 2.86
CA ARG A 31 2.33 -7.34 3.23
C ARG A 31 1.95 -8.68 3.84
N ASP A 32 1.01 -8.68 4.78
CA ASP A 32 0.61 -9.87 5.51
C ASP A 32 -0.12 -10.89 4.62
N ARG A 33 -0.83 -10.41 3.58
CA ARG A 33 -1.53 -11.26 2.60
C ARG A 33 -0.68 -11.70 1.41
N SER A 34 0.38 -10.97 1.07
CA SER A 34 1.24 -11.31 -0.06
C SER A 34 2.17 -12.45 0.31
N ASN A 35 2.39 -13.43 -0.57
CA ASN A 35 3.42 -14.46 -0.43
C ASN A 35 4.76 -14.09 -1.08
N ASP A 36 4.81 -12.95 -1.76
CA ASP A 36 6.01 -12.46 -2.44
C ASP A 36 6.99 -11.87 -1.40
N ARG A 37 8.14 -12.53 -1.23
CA ARG A 37 9.18 -12.12 -0.27
C ARG A 37 9.82 -10.78 -0.63
N GLU A 38 9.94 -10.47 -1.91
CA GLU A 38 10.53 -9.21 -2.39
C GLU A 38 9.57 -8.05 -2.12
N PHE A 39 8.28 -8.25 -2.41
CA PHE A 39 7.23 -7.29 -2.07
C PHE A 39 7.18 -7.01 -0.56
N ARG A 40 7.21 -8.05 0.28
CA ARG A 40 7.22 -7.89 1.75
C ARG A 40 8.37 -7.02 2.23
N ARG A 41 9.58 -7.22 1.68
CA ARG A 41 10.77 -6.41 2.00
C ARG A 41 10.61 -4.95 1.59
N LEU A 42 10.11 -4.70 0.38
CA LEU A 42 9.87 -3.33 -0.10
C LEU A 42 8.86 -2.59 0.79
N VAL A 43 7.78 -3.26 1.21
CA VAL A 43 6.81 -2.68 2.13
C VAL A 43 7.43 -2.43 3.51
N ASP A 44 8.25 -3.35 4.02
CA ASP A 44 8.95 -3.16 5.30
C ASP A 44 9.92 -1.97 5.26
N ASP A 45 10.61 -1.74 4.14
CA ASP A 45 11.46 -0.57 3.95
C ASP A 45 10.67 0.75 3.95
N VAL A 46 9.48 0.75 3.37
CA VAL A 46 8.56 1.90 3.41
C VAL A 46 8.05 2.15 4.82
N LEU A 47 7.61 1.10 5.52
CA LEU A 47 7.09 1.19 6.88
C LEU A 47 8.16 1.60 7.90
N ALA A 48 9.43 1.28 7.63
CA ALA A 48 10.59 1.68 8.42
C ALA A 48 11.18 3.05 8.02
N GLY A 49 10.69 3.67 6.94
CA GLY A 49 11.18 4.99 6.49
C GLY A 49 12.47 4.95 5.70
N ARG A 50 12.96 3.76 5.35
CA ARG A 50 14.17 3.58 4.56
C ARG A 50 13.95 3.90 3.09
N ARG A 51 12.70 3.88 2.62
CA ARG A 51 12.31 4.19 1.24
C ARG A 51 10.97 4.90 1.18
N ALA A 52 10.80 5.81 0.22
CA ALA A 52 9.50 6.43 0.00
C ALA A 52 8.55 5.49 -0.75
N LEU A 53 7.27 5.47 -0.36
CA LEU A 53 6.26 4.64 -1.04
C LEU A 53 6.20 4.92 -2.55
N ARG A 54 6.35 6.18 -2.95
CA ARG A 54 6.34 6.61 -4.35
C ARG A 54 7.41 5.92 -5.21
N ASP A 55 8.55 5.58 -4.61
CA ASP A 55 9.64 4.90 -5.31
C ASP A 55 9.33 3.41 -5.44
N VAL A 56 8.74 2.80 -4.41
CA VAL A 56 8.27 1.41 -4.44
C VAL A 56 7.12 1.23 -5.42
N ALA A 57 6.18 2.17 -5.47
CA ALA A 57 5.01 2.12 -6.35
C ALA A 57 5.37 2.16 -7.85
N ARG A 58 6.61 2.52 -8.21
CA ARG A 58 7.13 2.49 -9.59
C ARG A 58 7.87 1.19 -9.93
N THR A 59 7.93 0.24 -9.00
CA THR A 59 8.62 -1.03 -9.22
C THR A 59 7.68 -2.09 -9.80
N GLN A 60 8.20 -2.92 -10.69
CA GLN A 60 7.44 -4.07 -11.23
C GLN A 60 6.99 -5.03 -10.13
N THR A 61 7.78 -5.17 -9.06
CA THR A 61 7.47 -6.02 -7.90
C THR A 61 6.20 -5.56 -7.19
N PHE A 62 5.97 -4.25 -7.09
CA PHE A 62 4.73 -3.70 -6.55
C PHE A 62 3.54 -3.97 -7.49
N ASP A 63 3.71 -3.72 -8.79
CA ASP A 63 2.64 -3.91 -9.79
C ASP A 63 2.15 -5.37 -9.87
N ARG A 64 3.06 -6.35 -9.75
CA ARG A 64 2.71 -7.79 -9.76
C ARG A 64 1.75 -8.18 -8.65
N VAL A 65 1.80 -7.51 -7.51
CA VAL A 65 0.94 -7.81 -6.36
C VAL A 65 -0.34 -6.99 -6.39
N VAL A 66 -0.26 -5.71 -6.79
CA VAL A 66 -1.40 -4.79 -6.71
C VAL A 66 -2.31 -4.86 -7.94
N THR A 67 -1.76 -5.04 -9.14
CA THR A 67 -2.53 -5.10 -10.40
C THR A 67 -3.57 -6.23 -10.40
N PRO A 68 -3.26 -7.47 -9.98
CA PRO A 68 -4.26 -8.53 -9.90
C PRO A 68 -5.41 -8.19 -8.94
N LEU A 69 -5.11 -7.58 -7.81
CA LEU A 69 -6.13 -7.17 -6.82
C LEU A 69 -7.06 -6.07 -7.34
N ALA A 70 -6.57 -5.20 -8.22
CA ALA A 70 -7.39 -4.15 -8.86
C ALA A 70 -8.36 -4.73 -9.91
N HIS A 71 -7.99 -5.83 -10.57
CA HIS A 71 -8.82 -6.46 -11.61
C HIS A 71 -9.96 -7.32 -11.02
N VAL A 72 -9.78 -7.89 -9.83
CA VAL A 72 -10.80 -8.73 -9.16
C VAL A 72 -12.09 -7.96 -8.81
N ARG A 73 -12.05 -6.62 -8.73
CA ARG A 73 -13.24 -5.79 -8.45
C ARG A 73 -14.00 -5.28 -9.69
N ARG A 74 -13.66 -5.74 -10.91
CA ARG A 74 -14.32 -5.31 -12.17
C ARG A 74 -14.95 -6.42 -13.01
N GLY A 75 -15.14 -7.62 -12.45
CA GLY A 75 -15.66 -8.76 -13.19
C GLY A 75 -16.90 -9.40 -12.57
N THR A 76 -18.05 -8.71 -12.57
CA THR A 76 -19.39 -9.33 -12.59
C THR A 76 -20.46 -8.30 -13.00
N ARG A 77 -20.49 -7.90 -14.27
CA ARG A 77 -21.78 -7.63 -14.92
C ARG A 77 -21.83 -8.48 -16.18
N ALA A 78 -22.44 -9.65 -16.03
CA ALA A 78 -22.78 -10.53 -17.13
C ALA A 78 -23.55 -9.70 -18.18
N ALA A 79 -22.98 -9.62 -19.38
CA ALA A 79 -23.72 -9.19 -20.54
C ALA A 79 -24.80 -10.24 -20.81
N ALA A 80 -26.07 -9.83 -20.76
CA ALA A 80 -27.19 -10.66 -21.19
C ALA A 80 -27.06 -10.91 -22.70
N PRO A 81 -27.36 -12.13 -23.19
CA PRO A 81 -27.38 -12.39 -24.63
C PRO A 81 -28.55 -11.66 -25.30
N PRO A 82 -28.37 -11.12 -26.52
CA PRO A 82 -29.50 -10.63 -27.30
C PRO A 82 -30.38 -11.81 -27.73
N GLY A 83 -31.70 -11.64 -27.55
CA GLY A 83 -32.72 -12.52 -28.11
C GLY A 83 -33.00 -12.24 -29.58
#